data_AF-A0A2E9WBS2-F1
#
_entry.id   AF-A0A2E9WBS2-F1
#
_cell.length_a   1.000
_cell.length_b   1.000
_cell.length_c   1.000
_cell.angle_alpha   90.00
_cell.angle_beta   90.00
_cell.angle_gamma   90.00
#
_symmetry.space_group_name_H-M   'P 1'
#
loop_
_entity.id
_entity.type
_entity.pdbx_description
1 polymer ?
#
loop_
_entity_poly.entity_id
_entity_poly.type
_entity_poly.pdbx_seq_one_letter_code
_entity_poly.pdbx_strand_id
1 'polypeptide(L)'
;MSSASLDEIQELIQKLSGELGDMSEAASRHIDELHMAVNNVASHVLAIEAILALVVQKVDIDDAAALQWIRDKTAAFAEDSSEGSAAEGIAQSLLGKES
;
A
#
# COMPACT_ATOMS: atom_id res chain seq x y z
N MET A 1 -10.75 46.08 -31.42
CA MET A 1 -10.49 45.85 -29.98
C MET A 1 -11.05 44.51 -29.47
N SER A 2 -11.85 43.74 -30.23
CA SER A 2 -12.39 42.44 -29.76
C SER A 2 -11.63 41.19 -30.23
N SER A 3 -10.77 41.29 -31.25
CA SER A 3 -9.99 40.14 -31.76
C SER A 3 -8.78 39.82 -30.87
N ALA A 4 -8.03 40.84 -30.46
CA ALA A 4 -6.85 40.68 -29.61
C ALA A 4 -7.15 39.99 -28.26
N SER A 5 -8.33 40.24 -27.68
CA SER A 5 -8.77 39.57 -26.45
C SER A 5 -9.18 38.12 -26.67
N LEU A 6 -9.67 37.75 -27.86
CA LEU A 6 -9.99 36.36 -28.19
C LEU A 6 -8.72 35.55 -28.47
N ASP A 7 -7.73 36.16 -29.11
CA ASP A 7 -6.43 35.55 -29.35
C ASP A 7 -5.70 35.25 -28.02
N GLU A 8 -5.71 36.18 -27.06
CA GLU A 8 -5.16 35.96 -25.70
C GLU A 8 -5.91 34.84 -24.96
N ILE A 9 -7.24 34.78 -25.03
CA ILE A 9 -8.01 33.69 -24.42
C ILE A 9 -7.64 32.35 -25.04
N GLN A 10 -7.45 32.29 -26.36
CA GLN A 10 -7.08 31.07 -27.06
C GLN A 10 -5.66 30.61 -26.68
N GLU A 11 -4.72 31.53 -26.53
CA GLU A 11 -3.37 31.24 -26.05
C GLU A 11 -3.38 30.70 -24.61
N LEU A 12 -4.17 31.31 -23.72
CA LEU A 12 -4.33 30.84 -22.34
C LEU A 12 -4.96 29.44 -22.27
N ILE A 13 -5.94 29.13 -23.11
CA ILE A 13 -6.55 27.80 -23.20
C ILE A 13 -5.53 26.77 -23.69
N GLN A 14 -4.74 27.10 -24.71
CA GLN A 14 -3.70 26.20 -25.21
C GLN A 14 -2.63 25.94 -24.16
N LYS A 15 -2.22 26.98 -23.44
CA LYS A 15 -1.27 26.86 -22.33
C LYS A 15 -1.82 25.98 -21.21
N LEU A 16 -3.07 26.23 -20.78
CA LEU A 16 -3.73 25.41 -19.75
C LEU A 16 -3.86 23.95 -20.21
N SER A 17 -4.21 23.70 -21.46
CA SER A 17 -4.27 22.34 -22.00
C SER A 17 -2.91 21.66 -22.00
N GLY A 18 -1.82 22.39 -22.25
CA GLY A 18 -0.46 21.87 -22.17
C GLY A 18 -0.08 21.52 -20.73
N GLU A 19 -0.30 22.45 -19.79
CA GLU A 19 -0.01 22.25 -18.37
C GLU A 19 -0.83 21.08 -17.77
N LEU A 20 -2.10 20.92 -18.17
CA LEU A 20 -2.92 19.77 -17.79
C LEU A 20 -2.38 18.45 -18.38
N GLY A 21 -1.85 18.48 -19.60
CA GLY A 21 -1.20 17.33 -20.23
C GLY A 21 0.05 16.90 -19.47
N ASP A 22 0.93 17.84 -19.16
CA ASP A 22 2.16 17.59 -18.40
C ASP A 22 1.85 17.08 -16.99
N MET A 23 0.84 17.65 -16.32
CA MET A 23 0.39 17.19 -15.00
C MET A 23 -0.17 15.76 -15.06
N SER A 24 -0.94 15.43 -16.10
CA SER A 24 -1.47 14.08 -16.33
C SER A 24 -0.32 13.07 -16.51
N GLU A 25 0.70 13.42 -17.28
CA GLU A 25 1.86 12.55 -17.50
C GLU A 25 2.68 12.37 -16.22
N ALA A 26 2.91 13.44 -15.46
CA ALA A 26 3.59 13.37 -14.17
C ALA A 26 2.84 12.49 -13.16
N ALA A 27 1.50 12.61 -13.11
CA ALA A 27 0.66 11.76 -12.26
C ALA A 27 0.74 10.28 -12.68
N SER A 28 0.73 9.99 -13.99
CA SER A 28 0.85 8.63 -14.50
C SER A 28 2.19 8.00 -14.10
N ARG A 29 3.31 8.71 -14.30
CA ARG A 29 4.64 8.22 -13.87
C ARG A 29 4.69 7.98 -12.37
N HIS A 30 4.09 8.87 -11.58
CA HIS A 30 4.06 8.71 -10.14
C HIS A 30 3.27 7.47 -9.70
N ILE A 31 2.14 7.18 -10.36
CA ILE A 31 1.38 5.95 -10.11
C ILE A 31 2.21 4.70 -10.46
N ASP A 32 2.94 4.73 -11.57
CA ASP A 32 3.82 3.61 -11.96
C ASP A 32 4.94 3.38 -10.93
N GLU A 33 5.56 4.45 -10.43
CA GLU A 33 6.54 4.39 -9.35
C GLU A 33 5.96 3.81 -8.06
N LEU A 34 4.75 4.23 -7.67
CA LEU A 34 4.04 3.68 -6.51
C LEU A 34 3.75 2.18 -6.68
N HIS A 35 3.30 1.75 -7.86
CA HIS A 35 3.08 0.33 -8.14
C HIS A 35 4.37 -0.49 -8.04
N MET A 36 5.48 0.00 -8.58
CA MET A 36 6.77 -0.67 -8.45
C MET A 36 7.22 -0.78 -6.99
N ALA A 37 7.06 0.30 -6.21
CA ALA A 37 7.40 0.30 -4.79
C ALA A 37 6.55 -0.69 -3.99
N VAL A 38 5.24 -0.73 -4.24
CA VAL A 38 4.32 -1.70 -3.60
C VAL A 38 4.71 -3.13 -3.96
N ASN A 39 5.01 -3.42 -5.22
CA ASN A 39 5.44 -4.75 -5.65
C ASN A 39 6.77 -5.18 -4.98
N ASN A 40 7.71 -4.25 -4.80
CA ASN A 40 8.95 -4.52 -4.10
C ASN A 40 8.72 -4.83 -2.61
N VAL A 41 7.87 -4.05 -1.93
CA VAL A 41 7.49 -4.30 -0.53
C VAL A 41 6.80 -5.65 -0.40
N ALA A 42 5.85 -5.98 -1.29
CA ALA A 42 5.17 -7.26 -1.29
C ALA A 42 6.15 -8.43 -1.47
N SER A 43 7.12 -8.30 -2.38
CA SER A 43 8.17 -9.30 -2.60
C SER A 43 9.03 -9.52 -1.36
N HIS A 44 9.39 -8.45 -0.64
CA HIS A 44 10.12 -8.55 0.63
C HIS A 44 9.29 -9.21 1.74
N VAL A 45 8.01 -8.88 1.85
CA VAL A 45 7.10 -9.51 2.83
C VAL A 45 7.01 -11.01 2.58
N LEU A 46 6.80 -11.44 1.33
CA LEU A 46 6.76 -12.86 0.96
C LEU A 46 8.07 -13.59 1.28
N ALA A 47 9.21 -12.96 1.04
CA ALA A 47 10.51 -13.54 1.37
C ALA A 47 10.67 -13.72 2.90
N ILE A 48 10.26 -12.72 3.68
CA ILE A 48 10.29 -12.79 5.15
C ILE A 48 9.33 -13.86 5.66
N GLU A 49 8.12 -13.95 5.10
CA GLU A 49 7.12 -14.97 5.44
C GLU A 49 7.68 -16.37 5.23
N ALA A 50 8.30 -16.64 4.08
CA ALA A 50 8.92 -17.93 3.78
C ALA A 50 10.04 -18.28 4.77
N ILE A 51 10.87 -17.31 5.16
CA ILE A 51 11.92 -17.51 6.18
C ILE A 51 11.29 -17.81 7.54
N LEU A 52 10.30 -17.02 7.97
CA LEU A 52 9.65 -17.18 9.27
C LEU A 52 8.91 -18.51 9.38
N ALA A 53 8.25 -18.97 8.31
CA ALA A 53 7.59 -20.28 8.27
C ALA A 53 8.58 -21.43 8.56
N LEU A 54 9.81 -21.34 8.06
CA LEU A 54 10.87 -22.32 8.34
C LEU A 54 11.46 -22.19 9.75
N VAL A 55 11.50 -20.97 10.29
CA VAL A 55 11.99 -20.71 11.66
C VAL A 55 11.00 -21.24 12.70
N VAL A 56 9.70 -21.00 12.52
CA VAL A 56 8.63 -21.45 13.42
C VAL A 56 8.62 -22.98 13.57
N GLN A 57 9.02 -23.73 12.54
CA GLN A 57 9.15 -25.20 12.63
C GLN A 57 10.24 -25.68 13.60
N LYS A 58 11.18 -24.79 13.99
CA LYS A 58 12.36 -25.13 14.80
C LYS A 58 12.41 -24.41 16.14
N VAL A 59 11.51 -23.46 16.37
CA VAL A 59 11.46 -22.63 17.57
C VAL A 59 10.11 -22.85 18.23
N ASP A 60 10.13 -23.10 19.53
CA ASP A 60 8.89 -23.17 20.31
C ASP A 60 8.33 -21.76 20.48
N ILE A 61 7.08 -21.55 20.05
CA ILE A 61 6.40 -20.26 20.08
C ILE A 61 5.19 -20.39 20.99
N ASP A 62 5.06 -19.46 21.93
CA ASP A 62 3.80 -19.26 22.65
C ASP A 62 2.80 -18.55 21.73
N ASP A 63 1.98 -19.35 21.05
CA ASP A 63 0.98 -18.85 20.10
C ASP A 63 0.04 -17.82 20.71
N ALA A 64 -0.34 -17.98 21.99
CA ALA A 64 -1.27 -17.09 22.65
C ALA A 64 -0.61 -15.73 22.91
N ALA A 65 0.64 -15.74 23.38
CA ALA A 65 1.41 -14.51 23.56
C ALA A 65 1.70 -13.82 22.22
N ALA A 66 2.02 -14.58 21.16
CA ALA A 66 2.26 -14.03 19.83
C ALA A 66 1.02 -13.34 19.25
N LEU A 67 -0.14 -14.00 19.30
CA LEU A 67 -1.41 -13.43 18.84
C LEU A 67 -1.83 -12.20 19.65
N GLN A 68 -1.69 -12.24 20.98
CA GLN A 68 -1.98 -11.08 21.83
C GLN A 68 -1.06 -9.90 21.51
N TRP A 69 0.24 -10.17 21.34
CA TRP A 69 1.20 -9.14 20.96
C TRP A 69 0.84 -8.48 19.63
N ILE A 70 0.43 -9.26 18.63
CA ILE A 70 0.00 -8.74 17.32
C ILE A 70 -1.24 -7.86 17.49
N ARG A 71 -2.27 -8.33 18.20
CA ARG A 71 -3.48 -7.55 18.47
C ARG A 71 -3.14 -6.21 19.12
N ASP A 72 -2.32 -6.21 20.17
CA ASP A 72 -1.91 -5.01 20.89
C ASP A 72 -1.18 -4.01 19.97
N LYS A 73 -0.35 -4.51 19.04
CA LYS A 73 0.40 -3.68 18.10
C LYS A 73 -0.43 -3.17 16.94
N THR A 74 -1.44 -3.91 16.52
CA THR A 74 -2.31 -3.52 15.39
C THR A 74 -3.56 -2.77 15.80
N ALA A 75 -3.89 -2.71 17.10
CA ALA A 75 -5.10 -2.09 17.61
C ALA A 75 -5.28 -0.63 17.15
N ALA A 76 -4.18 0.13 17.02
CA ALA A 76 -4.23 1.53 16.56
C ALA A 76 -4.59 1.69 15.07
N PHE A 77 -4.55 0.60 14.29
CA PHE A 77 -4.75 0.58 12.85
C PHE A 77 -6.01 -0.20 12.43
N ALA A 78 -6.74 -0.79 13.37
CA ALA A 78 -7.99 -1.50 13.11
C ALA A 78 -9.13 -0.47 13.04
N GLU A 79 -9.68 -0.23 11.85
CA GLU A 79 -10.81 0.68 11.64
C GLU A 79 -12.13 0.15 12.24
N ASP A 80 -12.26 -1.16 12.43
CA ASP A 80 -13.44 -1.79 13.04
C ASP A 80 -13.04 -2.92 13.99
N SER A 81 -13.39 -2.78 15.27
CA SER A 81 -12.93 -3.66 16.36
C SER A 81 -13.50 -5.10 16.35
N SER A 82 -14.31 -5.45 15.35
CA SER A 82 -14.96 -6.77 15.25
C SER A 82 -14.23 -7.78 14.37
N GLU A 83 -13.36 -7.34 13.46
CA GLU A 83 -12.56 -8.22 12.60
C GLU A 83 -11.09 -8.12 13.01
N GLY A 84 -10.45 -9.27 13.24
CA GLY A 84 -9.02 -9.33 13.57
C GLY A 84 -8.17 -8.67 12.49
N SER A 85 -7.01 -8.12 12.85
CA SER A 85 -6.16 -7.43 11.87
C SER A 85 -5.64 -8.42 10.82
N ALA A 86 -5.32 -7.93 9.61
CA ALA A 86 -4.71 -8.77 8.58
C ALA A 86 -3.41 -9.45 9.07
N ALA A 87 -2.67 -8.80 9.97
CA ALA A 87 -1.48 -9.37 10.60
C ALA A 87 -1.83 -10.55 11.52
N GLU A 88 -2.97 -10.52 12.20
CA GLU A 88 -3.46 -11.63 13.02
C GLU A 88 -3.79 -12.85 12.16
N GLY A 89 -4.45 -12.65 11.02
CA GLY A 89 -4.75 -13.75 10.08
C GLY A 89 -3.49 -14.40 9.51
N ILE A 90 -2.48 -13.60 9.14
CA ILE A 90 -1.17 -14.11 8.67
C ILE A 90 -0.49 -14.92 9.77
N ALA A 91 -0.50 -14.44 11.02
CA ALA A 91 0.11 -15.17 12.12
C ALA A 91 -0.60 -16.49 12.43
N GLN A 92 -1.93 -16.53 12.36
CA GLN A 92 -2.70 -17.78 12.51
C GLN A 92 -2.33 -18.81 11.43
N SER A 93 -2.22 -18.37 10.17
CA SER A 93 -1.77 -19.23 9.07
C SER A 93 -0.34 -19.76 9.29
N LEU A 94 0.60 -18.89 9.69
CA LEU A 94 2.00 -19.29 9.95
C LEU A 94 2.15 -20.26 11.13
N LEU A 95 1.29 -20.15 12.15
CA LEU A 95 1.27 -21.05 13.29
C LEU A 95 0.49 -22.35 13.01
N GLY A 96 0.01 -22.56 11.77
CA GLY A 96 -0.74 -23.75 11.36
C GLY A 96 -2.15 -23.84 11.96
N LYS A 97 -2.72 -22.70 12.37
CA LYS A 97 -4.08 -22.60 12.92
C LYS A 97 -5.02 -22.00 11.87
N GLU A 98 -5.22 -22.71 10.76
CA GLU A 98 -6.35 -22.41 9.88
C GLU A 98 -7.64 -22.89 10.58
N SER A 99 -8.64 -22.00 10.67
CA SER A 99 -9.99 -22.30 11.18
C SER A 99 -10.90 -22.75 10.05
#